data_AF-A0A822YVG6-F1
#
_entry.id   AF-A0A822YVG6-F1
#
_cell.length_a   1.000
_cell.length_b   1.000
_cell.length_c   1.000
_cell.angle_alpha   90.00
_cell.angle_beta   90.00
_cell.angle_gamma   90.00
#
_symmetry.space_group_name_H-M   'P 1'
#
loop_
_entity.id
_entity.type
_entity.pdbx_description
1 polymer ?
#
loop_
_entity_poly.entity_id
_entity_poly.type
_entity_poly.pdbx_seq_one_letter_code
_entity_poly.pdbx_strand_id
1 'polypeptide(L)'
;MVGSSQARGLHFVHSSYSLHWPSQVPQGLENNKGNIYMAKTSPSSIFKAYFEQFERDFSTFLVSRSEELVPGGRMILTLLGRKSEDPYSKEYCYIWELLA
;
A
#
# COMPACT_ATOMS: atom_id res chain seq x y z
N MET A 1 6.42 12.26 29.68
CA MET A 1 5.84 12.88 28.48
C MET A 1 4.42 12.37 28.37
N VAL A 2 3.43 13.25 28.58
CA VAL A 2 2.01 12.89 28.54
C VAL A 2 1.61 12.78 27.08
N GLY A 3 1.35 11.56 26.60
CA GLY A 3 0.71 11.36 25.31
C GLY A 3 -0.69 11.97 25.38
N SER A 4 -0.98 12.93 24.52
CA SER A 4 -2.34 13.43 24.34
C SER A 4 -3.24 12.26 23.96
N SER A 5 -4.14 11.86 24.86
CA SER A 5 -5.22 10.92 24.54
C SER A 5 -6.11 11.56 23.50
N GLN A 6 -5.87 11.28 22.22
CA GLN A 6 -6.82 11.63 21.18
C GLN A 6 -8.12 10.88 21.52
N ALA A 7 -9.24 11.59 21.64
CA ALA A 7 -10.51 10.95 21.87
C ALA A 7 -10.83 10.07 20.66
N ARG A 8 -11.00 8.76 20.88
CA ARG A 8 -11.51 7.84 19.86
C ARG A 8 -12.86 8.36 19.37
N GLY A 9 -12.92 8.78 18.11
CA GLY A 9 -14.07 9.50 17.55
C GLY A 9 -14.59 8.92 16.24
N LEU A 10 -13.85 7.99 15.62
CA LEU A 10 -14.28 7.38 14.37
C LEU A 10 -15.15 6.16 14.65
N HIS A 11 -16.42 6.23 14.25
CA HIS A 11 -17.34 5.09 14.28
C HIS A 11 -17.17 4.19 13.04
N PHE A 12 -16.85 4.80 11.91
CA PHE A 12 -16.75 4.12 10.63
C PHE A 12 -15.67 4.77 9.76
N VAL A 13 -14.86 3.95 9.11
CA VAL A 13 -13.85 4.39 8.13
C VAL A 13 -14.12 3.69 6.81
N HIS A 14 -14.09 4.46 5.73
CA HIS A 14 -14.15 3.94 4.37
C HIS A 14 -12.97 4.47 3.57
N SER A 15 -12.30 3.57 2.85
CA SER A 15 -11.28 3.93 1.87
C SER A 15 -11.47 3.09 0.63
N SER A 16 -11.48 3.73 -0.54
CA SER A 16 -11.61 3.05 -1.83
C SER A 16 -10.52 3.55 -2.77
N TYR A 17 -9.72 2.64 -3.30
CA TYR A 17 -8.65 2.91 -4.27
C TYR A 17 -7.59 3.91 -3.78
N SER A 18 -7.35 4.00 -2.48
CA SER A 18 -6.32 4.90 -1.92
C SER A 18 -5.15 4.17 -1.28
N LEU A 19 -5.39 3.05 -0.58
CA LEU A 19 -4.37 2.37 0.24
C LEU A 19 -3.29 1.61 -0.55
N HIS A 20 -3.44 1.55 -1.87
CA HIS A 20 -2.52 0.87 -2.76
C HIS A 20 -1.41 1.81 -3.27
N TRP A 21 -1.55 3.11 -3.00
CA TRP A 21 -0.54 4.13 -3.25
C TRP A 21 0.51 4.11 -2.14
N PRO A 22 1.80 4.00 -2.48
CA PRO A 22 2.86 4.03 -1.48
C PRO A 22 3.04 5.45 -0.93
N SER A 23 3.41 5.57 0.34
CA SER A 23 3.69 6.86 0.99
C SER A 23 4.91 7.57 0.40
N GLN A 24 5.83 6.79 -0.16
CA GLN A 24 7.04 7.25 -0.84
C GLN A 24 7.48 6.23 -1.89
N VAL A 25 8.36 6.64 -2.80
CA VAL A 25 9.04 5.72 -3.71
C VAL A 25 9.85 4.69 -2.88
N PRO A 26 9.69 3.37 -3.11
CA PRO A 26 10.51 2.37 -2.44
C PRO A 26 12.01 2.62 -2.65
N GLN A 27 12.81 2.26 -1.65
CA GLN A 27 14.27 2.30 -1.77
C GLN A 27 14.77 1.10 -2.58
N GLY A 28 15.92 1.23 -3.26
CA GLY A 28 16.53 0.11 -3.99
C GLY A 28 15.97 -0.13 -5.40
N LEU A 29 15.43 0.91 -6.05
CA LEU A 29 14.83 0.82 -7.39
C LEU A 29 15.78 1.15 -8.55
N GLU A 30 17.07 1.38 -8.27
CA GLU A 30 18.07 1.87 -9.24
C GLU A 30 18.23 0.92 -10.43
N ASN A 31 17.99 -0.38 -10.22
CA ASN A 31 18.08 -1.42 -11.24
C ASN A 31 16.77 -1.65 -12.02
N ASN A 32 15.76 -0.78 -11.89
CA ASN A 32 14.47 -0.94 -12.60
C ASN A 32 14.48 -0.50 -14.08
N LYS A 33 15.66 -0.35 -14.69
CA LYS A 33 15.93 -0.23 -16.15
C LYS A 33 14.83 0.46 -16.98
N GLY A 34 14.47 1.70 -16.62
CA GLY A 34 13.51 2.52 -17.38
C GLY A 34 12.04 2.28 -17.06
N ASN A 35 11.69 1.28 -16.25
CA ASN A 35 10.32 1.08 -15.80
C ASN A 35 9.97 2.06 -14.69
N ILE A 36 8.84 2.74 -14.82
CA ILE A 36 8.31 3.66 -13.81
C ILE A 36 7.64 2.91 -12.62
N TYR A 37 7.40 1.60 -12.77
CA TYR A 37 6.77 0.74 -11.78
C TYR A 37 7.28 -0.72 -11.86
N MET A 38 6.69 -1.62 -11.07
CA MET A 38 6.85 -3.07 -11.26
C MET A 38 6.36 -3.46 -12.66
N ALA A 39 7.23 -4.06 -13.45
CA ALA A 39 6.94 -4.54 -14.79
C ALA A 39 7.49 -5.95 -14.99
N LYS A 40 7.07 -6.64 -16.06
CA LYS A 40 7.56 -7.99 -16.37
C LYS A 40 9.10 -8.09 -16.45
N THR A 41 9.77 -7.02 -16.88
CA THR A 41 11.23 -6.95 -17.01
C THR A 41 11.95 -6.54 -15.72
N SER A 42 11.22 -6.17 -14.67
CA SER A 42 11.80 -5.75 -13.40
C SER A 42 12.46 -6.93 -12.69
N PRO A 43 13.65 -6.76 -12.07
CA PRO A 43 14.23 -7.80 -11.24
C PRO A 43 13.38 -8.06 -10.00
N SER A 44 13.48 -9.26 -9.42
CA SER A 44 12.73 -9.67 -8.22
C SER A 44 12.92 -8.74 -7.03
N SER A 45 14.07 -8.06 -6.93
CA SER A 45 14.35 -7.05 -5.91
C SER A 45 13.37 -5.87 -5.95
N ILE A 46 12.87 -5.49 -7.12
CA ILE A 46 11.89 -4.41 -7.29
C ILE A 46 10.56 -4.80 -6.64
N PHE A 47 10.07 -6.01 -6.93
CA PHE A 47 8.83 -6.52 -6.33
C PHE A 47 8.94 -6.62 -4.81
N LYS A 48 10.10 -7.07 -4.31
CA LYS A 48 10.38 -7.12 -2.87
C LYS A 48 10.35 -5.72 -2.25
N ALA A 49 11.01 -4.74 -2.86
CA ALA A 49 11.03 -3.35 -2.37
C ALA A 49 9.62 -2.74 -2.29
N TYR A 50 8.78 -2.95 -3.32
CA TYR A 50 7.38 -2.50 -3.30
C TYR A 50 6.55 -3.21 -2.24
N PHE A 51 6.72 -4.52 -2.08
CA PHE A 51 6.02 -5.29 -1.05
C PHE A 51 6.37 -4.80 0.36
N GLU A 52 7.65 -4.63 0.66
CA GLU A 52 8.12 -4.12 1.96
C GLU A 52 7.63 -2.70 2.23
N GLN A 53 7.57 -1.84 1.20
CA GLN A 53 7.00 -0.50 1.33
C GLN A 53 5.50 -0.55 1.65
N PHE A 54 4.74 -1.36 0.91
CA PHE A 54 3.31 -1.56 1.16
C PHE A 54 3.04 -2.10 2.57
N GLU A 55 3.80 -3.10 3.02
CA GLU A 55 3.64 -3.68 4.35
C GLU A 55 3.84 -2.63 5.46
N ARG A 56 4.87 -1.79 5.35
CA ARG A 56 5.11 -0.68 6.28
C ARG A 56 3.99 0.36 6.27
N ASP A 57 3.58 0.79 5.08
CA ASP A 57 2.56 1.82 4.90
C ASP A 57 1.19 1.36 5.40
N PHE A 58 0.79 0.15 5.02
CA PHE A 58 -0.49 -0.44 5.41
C PHE A 58 -0.53 -0.74 6.90
N SER A 59 0.56 -1.25 7.48
CA SER A 59 0.65 -1.46 8.94
C SER A 59 0.54 -0.13 9.70
N THR A 60 1.22 0.91 9.23
CA THR A 60 1.14 2.25 9.83
C THR A 60 -0.29 2.78 9.77
N PHE A 61 -0.96 2.65 8.61
CA PHE A 61 -2.37 3.00 8.47
C PHE A 61 -3.25 2.27 9.48
N LEU A 62 -3.09 0.96 9.64
CA LEU A 62 -3.88 0.15 10.57
C LEU A 62 -3.64 0.57 12.03
N VAL A 63 -2.38 0.81 12.42
CA VAL A 63 -2.03 1.29 13.78
C VAL A 63 -2.70 2.64 14.03
N SER A 64 -2.55 3.62 13.13
CA SER A 64 -3.19 4.92 13.29
C SER A 64 -4.72 4.81 13.38
N ARG A 65 -5.36 4.00 12.52
CA ARG A 65 -6.82 3.81 12.59
C ARG A 65 -7.26 3.11 13.87
N SER A 66 -6.43 2.24 14.45
CA SER A 66 -6.75 1.56 15.71
C SER A 66 -6.79 2.53 16.91
N GLU A 67 -6.02 3.61 16.86
CA GLU A 67 -5.99 4.65 17.90
C GLU A 67 -7.19 5.59 17.81
N GLU A 68 -7.72 5.80 16.60
CA GLU A 68 -8.81 6.74 16.31
C GLU A 68 -10.22 6.10 16.38
N LEU A 69 -10.32 4.79 16.11
CA LEU A 69 -11.59 4.05 16.11
C LEU A 69 -12.16 3.86 17.52
N VAL A 70 -13.46 4.07 17.66
CA VAL A 70 -14.19 3.72 18.89
C VAL A 70 -14.24 2.19 19.07
N PRO A 71 -14.38 1.68 20.31
CA PRO A 71 -14.69 0.27 20.53
C PRO A 71 -15.93 -0.16 19.72
N GLY A 72 -15.80 -1.21 18.93
CA GLY A 72 -16.87 -1.71 18.05
C GLY A 72 -17.00 -0.98 16.70
N GLY A 73 -16.20 0.05 16.44
CA GLY A 73 -16.12 0.71 15.13
C GLY A 73 -15.71 -0.23 14.01
N ARG A 74 -15.99 0.16 12.76
CA ARG A 74 -15.78 -0.68 11.57
C ARG A 74 -15.00 0.05 10.49
N MET A 75 -14.26 -0.73 9.70
CA MET A 75 -13.61 -0.24 8.49
C MET A 75 -14.05 -1.06 7.28
N ILE A 76 -14.30 -0.39 6.15
CA ILE A 76 -14.41 -1.02 4.84
C ILE A 76 -13.32 -0.45 3.96
N LEU A 77 -12.39 -1.31 3.55
CA LEU A 77 -11.23 -0.96 2.76
C LEU A 77 -11.30 -1.68 1.42
N THR A 78 -11.40 -0.92 0.33
CA THR A 78 -11.34 -1.43 -1.03
C THR A 78 -10.05 -0.96 -1.66
N LEU A 79 -9.17 -1.89 -2.03
CA LEU A 79 -7.91 -1.59 -2.68
C LEU A 79 -7.77 -2.46 -3.94
N LEU A 80 -7.02 -1.94 -4.90
CA LEU A 80 -6.58 -2.75 -6.01
C LEU A 80 -5.64 -3.84 -5.48
N GLY A 81 -5.77 -5.02 -6.04
CA GLY A 81 -4.89 -6.15 -5.75
C GLY A 81 -4.77 -7.03 -6.98
N ARG A 82 -4.18 -8.20 -6.79
CA ARG A 82 -4.07 -9.26 -7.81
C ARG A 82 -4.57 -10.57 -7.23
N LYS A 83 -5.17 -11.42 -8.07
CA LYS A 83 -5.55 -12.79 -7.68
C LYS A 83 -4.39 -13.75 -7.87
N SER A 84 -3.58 -13.51 -8.90
CA SER A 84 -2.41 -14.32 -9.16
C SER A 84 -1.31 -14.09 -8.13
N GLU A 85 -0.72 -15.18 -7.65
CA GLU A 85 0.52 -15.12 -6.87
C GLU A 85 1.70 -14.70 -7.73
N ASP A 86 1.61 -14.93 -9.06
CA ASP A 86 2.63 -14.49 -10.01
C ASP A 86 2.74 -12.96 -9.99
N PRO A 87 3.89 -12.41 -9.55
CA PRO A 87 4.10 -10.98 -9.52
C PRO A 87 4.14 -10.34 -10.92
N TYR A 88 4.36 -11.14 -11.96
CA TYR A 88 4.37 -10.71 -13.36
C TYR A 88 2.98 -10.78 -14.02
N SER A 89 1.95 -11.16 -13.28
CA SER A 89 0.59 -11.13 -13.79
C SER A 89 0.18 -9.71 -14.17
N LYS A 90 -0.59 -9.59 -15.27
CA LYS A 90 -1.11 -8.30 -15.75
C LYS A 90 -2.18 -7.69 -14.84
N GLU A 91 -2.57 -8.40 -13.79
CA GLU A 91 -3.46 -7.90 -12.76
C GLU A 91 -2.68 -6.88 -11.93
N TYR A 92 -3.21 -5.67 -11.76
CA TYR A 92 -2.63 -4.55 -10.97
C TYR A 92 -1.61 -3.63 -11.69
N CYS A 93 -0.52 -4.14 -12.26
CA CYS A 93 0.58 -3.28 -12.75
C CYS A 93 0.38 -2.69 -14.16
N TYR A 94 -0.62 -3.19 -14.92
CA TYR A 94 -0.79 -2.86 -16.33
C TYR A 94 -1.01 -1.36 -16.61
N ILE A 95 -1.66 -0.64 -15.70
CA ILE A 95 -1.91 0.80 -15.91
C ILE A 95 -0.60 1.60 -15.96
N TRP A 96 0.43 1.13 -15.26
CA TRP A 96 1.74 1.78 -15.22
C TRP A 96 2.67 1.30 -16.34
N GLU A 97 2.51 0.06 -16.82
CA GLU A 97 3.21 -0.41 -18.03
C GLU A 97 2.80 0.39 -19.29
N LEU A 98 1.56 0.90 -19.35
CA LEU A 98 1.08 1.73 -20.47
C LEU A 98 1.69 3.14 -20.51
N LEU A 99 2.28 3.60 -19.41
CA LEU A 99 2.82 4.95 -19.26
C LEU A 99 4.37 4.98 -19.32
N ALA A 100 5.00 3.80 -19.41
CA ALA A 100 6.45 3.61 -19.49
C ALA A 100 6.95 3.51 -20.94
#